data_AF-A8PGH5-F1
#
_entry.id   AF-A8PGH5-F1
#
_cell.length_a   1.000
_cell.length_b   1.000
_cell.length_c   1.000
_cell.angle_alpha   90.00
_cell.angle_beta   90.00
_cell.angle_gamma   90.00
#
_symmetry.space_group_name_H-M   'P 1'
#
loop_
_entity.id
_entity.type
_entity.pdbx_description
1 polymer ?
#
loop_
_entity_poly.entity_id
_entity_poly.type
_entity_poly.pdbx_seq_one_letter_code
_entity_poly.pdbx_strand_id
1 'polypeptide(L)'
;MASQAEFEQLVSFLKIAQEGNYSTAAGLSLLTFDVFSTFQDEVRYIWRSRWSVAKVAYLLARYWALVFMIVILAAATSKHSVKYVSARYEEFPST
;
A
#
# COMPACT_ATOMS: atom_id res chain seq x y z
N MET A 1 15.79 19.35 27.72
CA MET A 1 14.41 18.84 27.92
C MET A 1 13.58 19.01 26.64
N ALA A 2 13.48 20.21 26.04
CA ALA A 2 12.75 20.41 24.77
C ALA A 2 13.27 19.53 23.62
N SER A 3 14.60 19.43 23.43
CA SER A 3 15.21 18.61 22.37
C SER A 3 14.94 17.10 22.48
N GLN A 4 14.75 16.57 23.70
CA GLN A 4 14.43 15.16 23.90
C GLN A 4 12.96 14.88 23.56
N ALA A 5 12.05 15.79 23.90
CA ALA A 5 10.62 15.64 23.59
C ALA A 5 10.36 15.65 22.08
N GLU A 6 11.03 16.53 21.34
CA GLU A 6 10.94 16.57 19.88
C GLU A 6 11.44 15.27 19.23
N PHE A 7 12.52 14.69 19.74
CA PHE A 7 13.06 13.43 19.24
C PHE A 7 12.08 12.26 19.43
N GLU A 8 11.49 12.13 20.61
CA GLU A 8 10.48 11.09 20.89
C GLU A 8 9.26 11.22 19.98
N GLN A 9 8.83 12.45 19.68
CA GLN A 9 7.75 12.69 18.73
C GLN A 9 8.11 12.17 17.33
N LEU A 10 9.32 12.44 16.84
CA LEU A 10 9.77 11.94 15.53
C LEU A 10 9.79 10.41 15.48
N VAL A 11 10.30 9.76 16.54
CA VAL A 11 10.33 8.29 16.62
C VAL A 11 8.92 7.70 16.61
N SER A 12 7.98 8.29 17.36
CA SER A 12 6.59 7.83 17.37
C SER A 12 5.90 7.99 16.01
N PHE A 13 6.16 9.10 15.30
CA PHE A 13 5.63 9.33 13.96
C PHE A 13 6.10 8.27 12.97
N LEU A 14 7.39 7.89 13.02
CA LEU A 14 7.94 6.83 12.17
C LEU A 14 7.30 5.46 12.46
N LYS A 15 7.07 5.13 13.73
CA LYS A 15 6.38 3.89 14.11
C LYS A 15 4.96 3.85 13.55
N ILE A 16 4.20 4.95 13.68
CA ILE A 16 2.85 5.06 13.14
C ILE A 16 2.84 4.85 11.62
N ALA A 17 3.79 5.46 10.90
CA ALA A 17 3.91 5.29 9.46
C ALA A 17 4.23 3.83 9.07
N GLN A 18 5.12 3.18 9.82
CA GLN A 18 5.49 1.78 9.60
C GLN A 18 4.34 0.82 9.90
N GLU A 19 3.62 1.02 11.00
CA GLU A 19 2.43 0.25 11.36
C GLU A 19 1.34 0.38 10.28
N GLY A 20 1.14 1.58 9.75
CA GLY A 20 0.25 1.83 8.61
C GLY A 20 0.58 0.95 7.41
N ASN A 21 1.86 0.84 7.05
CA ASN A 21 2.30 0.00 5.93
C ASN A 21 2.02 -1.49 6.16
N TYR A 22 2.24 -1.98 7.38
CA TYR A 22 1.92 -3.36 7.73
C TYR A 22 0.42 -3.64 7.70
N SER A 23 -0.40 -2.72 8.22
CA SER A 23 -1.85 -2.82 8.12
C SER A 23 -2.33 -2.80 6.67
N THR A 24 -1.76 -1.96 5.80
CA THR A 24 -2.07 -1.96 4.36
C THR A 24 -1.68 -3.29 3.70
N ALA A 25 -0.51 -3.84 4.00
CA ALA A 25 -0.08 -5.13 3.46
C ALA A 25 -1.00 -6.28 3.91
N ALA A 26 -1.42 -6.28 5.17
CA ALA A 26 -2.38 -7.25 5.70
C ALA A 26 -3.78 -7.08 5.08
N GLY A 27 -4.25 -5.84 4.90
CA GLY A 27 -5.49 -5.57 4.19
C GLY A 27 -5.46 -6.04 2.73
N LEU A 28 -4.34 -5.82 2.04
CA LEU A 28 -4.13 -6.28 0.67
C LEU A 28 -4.15 -7.81 0.57
N SER A 29 -3.54 -8.54 1.51
CA SER A 29 -3.54 -10.01 1.48
C SER A 29 -4.94 -10.57 1.69
N LEU A 30 -5.73 -9.99 2.60
CA LEU A 30 -7.13 -10.37 2.83
C LEU A 30 -8.02 -10.09 1.60
N LEU A 31 -7.89 -8.89 1.00
CA LEU A 31 -8.60 -8.54 -0.25
C LEU A 31 -8.24 -9.49 -1.39
N THR A 32 -6.95 -9.82 -1.50
CA THR A 32 -6.46 -10.76 -2.52
C THR A 32 -7.09 -12.14 -2.32
N PHE A 33 -7.12 -12.62 -1.07
CA PHE A 33 -7.76 -13.89 -0.74
C PHE A 33 -9.26 -13.92 -1.09
N ASP A 34 -10.02 -12.88 -0.75
CA ASP A 34 -11.45 -12.76 -1.09
C ASP A 34 -11.70 -12.84 -2.60
N VAL A 35 -10.87 -12.14 -3.38
CA VAL A 35 -10.96 -12.18 -4.85
C VAL A 35 -10.63 -13.55 -5.38
N PHE A 36 -9.56 -14.21 -4.91
CA PHE A 36 -9.23 -15.56 -5.36
C PHE A 36 -10.32 -16.59 -5.03
N SER A 37 -10.91 -16.52 -3.83
CA SER A 37 -11.99 -17.44 -3.43
C SER A 37 -13.25 -17.31 -4.31
N THR A 38 -13.55 -16.11 -4.79
CA THR A 38 -14.74 -15.85 -5.60
C THR A 38 -14.46 -15.81 -7.12
N PHE A 39 -13.18 -15.86 -7.52
CA PHE A 39 -12.75 -15.74 -8.91
C PHE A 39 -13.34 -16.83 -9.80
N GLN A 40 -13.43 -18.07 -9.32
CA GLN A 40 -13.97 -19.18 -10.13
C GLN A 40 -15.44 -18.93 -10.50
N ASP A 41 -16.24 -18.44 -9.54
CA ASP A 41 -17.63 -18.10 -9.77
C ASP A 41 -17.77 -16.87 -10.66
N GLU A 42 -16.94 -15.84 -10.47
CA GLU A 42 -16.91 -14.68 -11.37
C GLU A 42 -16.63 -15.09 -12.81
N VAL A 43 -15.63 -15.94 -13.05
CA VAL A 43 -15.29 -16.39 -14.40
C VAL A 43 -16.47 -17.14 -15.02
N ARG A 44 -17.17 -17.97 -14.23
CA ARG A 44 -18.31 -18.74 -14.70
C ARG A 44 -19.52 -17.86 -15.05
N TYR A 45 -19.88 -16.92 -14.18
CA TYR A 45 -21.14 -16.17 -14.29
C TYR A 45 -20.99 -14.79 -14.93
N ILE A 46 -19.88 -14.10 -14.70
CA ILE A 46 -19.67 -12.72 -15.14
C ILE A 46 -18.86 -12.67 -16.41
N TRP A 47 -17.74 -13.41 -16.48
CA TRP A 47 -16.82 -13.29 -17.61
C TRP A 47 -17.42 -13.87 -18.90
N ARG A 48 -18.17 -14.98 -18.80
CA ARG A 48 -18.90 -15.59 -19.94
C ARG A 48 -20.16 -14.83 -20.35
N SER A 49 -20.66 -13.91 -19.53
CA SER A 49 -21.82 -13.08 -19.86
C SER A 49 -21.47 -12.01 -20.90
N ARG A 50 -22.47 -11.60 -21.70
CA ARG A 50 -22.33 -10.53 -22.71
C ARG A 50 -21.84 -9.24 -22.02
N TRP A 51 -21.03 -8.47 -22.73
CA TRP A 51 -20.54 -7.18 -22.23
C TRP A 51 -21.72 -6.23 -21.99
N SER A 52 -21.91 -5.84 -20.74
CA SER A 52 -22.90 -4.86 -20.31
C SER A 52 -22.23 -3.81 -19.43
N VAL A 53 -22.86 -2.64 -19.33
CA VAL A 53 -22.38 -1.56 -18.44
C VAL A 53 -22.30 -2.06 -16.99
N ALA A 54 -23.26 -2.88 -16.55
CA ALA A 54 -23.25 -3.48 -15.21
C ALA A 54 -22.02 -4.37 -14.98
N LYS A 55 -21.59 -5.15 -15.97
CA LYS A 55 -20.37 -5.97 -15.89
C LYS A 55 -19.13 -5.11 -15.71
N VAL A 56 -19.00 -4.02 -16.48
CA VAL A 56 -17.86 -3.10 -16.38
C VAL A 56 -17.84 -2.42 -15.02
N ALA A 57 -18.98 -1.90 -14.55
CA ALA A 57 -19.10 -1.28 -13.24
C ALA A 57 -18.75 -2.24 -12.11
N TYR A 58 -19.18 -3.50 -12.20
CA TYR A 58 -18.83 -4.54 -11.25
C TYR A 58 -17.32 -4.82 -11.20
N LEU A 59 -16.69 -5.05 -12.36
CA LEU A 59 -15.26 -5.34 -12.43
C LEU A 59 -14.42 -4.14 -11.96
N LEU A 60 -14.82 -2.92 -12.31
CA LEU A 60 -14.16 -1.72 -11.80
C LEU A 60 -14.28 -1.65 -10.27
N ALA A 61 -15.50 -1.76 -9.71
CA ALA A 61 -15.69 -1.68 -8.26
C ALA A 61 -14.89 -2.75 -7.50
N ARG A 62 -14.83 -3.98 -8.04
CA ARG A 62 -14.14 -5.11 -7.39
C ARG A 62 -12.62 -5.00 -7.46
N TYR A 63 -12.06 -4.75 -8.64
CA TYR A 63 -10.62 -4.79 -8.86
C TYR A 63 -9.94 -3.44 -8.57
N TRP A 64 -10.68 -2.33 -8.55
CA TRP A 64 -10.12 -1.02 -8.24
C TRP A 64 -9.51 -0.96 -6.84
N ALA A 65 -10.17 -1.54 -5.84
CA ALA A 65 -9.65 -1.57 -4.47
C ALA A 65 -8.31 -2.32 -4.38
N LEU A 66 -8.17 -3.43 -5.10
CA LEU A 66 -6.90 -4.17 -5.20
C LEU A 66 -5.81 -3.33 -5.85
N VAL A 67 -6.08 -2.74 -7.01
CA VAL A 67 -5.11 -1.88 -7.73
C VAL A 67 -4.67 -0.72 -6.85
N PHE A 68 -5.62 -0.06 -6.19
CA PHE A 68 -5.35 1.07 -5.31
C PHE A 68 -4.46 0.68 -4.12
N MET A 69 -4.77 -0.43 -3.44
CA MET A 69 -3.97 -0.92 -2.32
C MET A 69 -2.55 -1.34 -2.73
N ILE A 70 -2.39 -1.97 -3.91
CA ILE A 70 -1.09 -2.31 -4.47
C ILE A 70 -0.26 -1.04 -4.73
N VAL A 71 -0.86 -0.02 -5.34
CA VAL A 71 -0.18 1.25 -5.64
C VAL A 71 0.25 1.96 -4.36
N ILE A 72 -0.62 2.03 -3.35
CA ILE A 72 -0.30 2.63 -2.05
C ILE A 72 0.87 1.89 -1.40
N LEU A 73 0.81 0.56 -1.33
CA LEU A 73 1.86 -0.23 -0.69
C LEU A 73 3.19 -0.13 -1.44
N ALA A 74 3.15 -0.09 -2.78
CA ALA A 74 4.32 0.10 -3.62
C ALA A 74 4.93 1.49 -3.43
N ALA A 75 4.11 2.54 -3.35
CA ALA A 75 4.56 3.90 -3.06
C ALA A 75 5.16 4.00 -1.65
N ALA A 76 4.54 3.37 -0.66
CA ALA A 76 5.04 3.31 0.71
C ALA A 76 6.38 2.57 0.84
N THR A 77 6.60 1.53 0.02
CA THR A 77 7.83 0.72 0.00
C THR A 77 8.91 1.33 -0.91
N SER A 78 8.56 2.32 -1.74
CA SER A 78 9.49 2.91 -2.69
C SER A 78 10.66 3.54 -1.93
N LYS A 79 11.87 3.04 -2.22
CA LYS A 79 13.17 3.32 -1.54
C LYS A 79 13.64 4.79 -1.59
N HIS A 80 12.77 5.72 -1.97
CA HIS A 80 13.09 7.12 -2.21
C HIS A 80 13.61 7.78 -0.92
N SER A 81 13.01 7.52 0.25
CA SER A 81 13.42 8.16 1.51
C SER A 81 14.86 7.81 1.94
N VAL A 82 15.28 6.56 1.73
CA VAL A 82 16.60 6.08 2.19
C VAL A 82 17.73 6.67 1.34
N LYS A 83 17.52 6.86 0.03
CA LYS A 83 18.55 7.39 -0.87
C LYS A 83 18.95 8.83 -0.57
N TYR A 84 18.02 9.71 -0.17
CA TYR A 84 18.35 11.10 0.18
C TYR A 84 19.10 11.18 1.50
N VAL A 85 18.73 10.33 2.45
CA VAL A 85 19.35 10.28 3.76
C VAL A 85 20.79 9.79 3.63
N SER A 86 21.04 8.70 2.90
CA SER A 86 22.41 8.21 2.67
C SER A 86 23.27 9.20 1.88
N ALA A 87 22.73 9.79 0.81
CA ALA A 87 23.46 10.78 0.00
C ALA A 87 23.81 12.04 0.81
N ARG A 88 22.91 12.48 1.70
CA ARG A 88 23.18 13.62 2.58
C ARG A 88 24.24 13.33 3.63
N TYR A 89 24.30 12.11 4.19
CA TYR A 89 25.35 11.75 5.15
C TYR A 89 26.74 11.63 4.51
N GLU A 90 26.81 11.23 3.24
CA GLU A 90 28.07 11.18 2.49
C GLU A 90 28.65 12.59 2.19
N GLU A 91 27.80 13.62 2.12
CA GLU A 91 28.20 15.00 1.87
C GLU A 91 28.71 15.75 3.12
N PHE A 92 28.42 15.26 4.34
CA PHE A 92 28.90 15.89 5.57
C PHE A 92 30.27 15.31 5.96
N PRO A 93 31.37 16.09 5.87
CA PRO A 93 32.68 15.62 6.31
C PRO A 93 32.65 15.40 7.83
N SER A 94 33.15 14.24 8.26
CA SER A 94 33.29 13.89 9.67
C SER A 94 34.30 14.81 10.35
N THR A 95 33.81 15.82 11.08
CA THR A 95 34.56 16.61 12.08
C THR A 95 34.62 15.89 13.41
#